data_AF-A0A7W9XNN7-F1
#
_entry.id   AF-A0A7W9XNN7-F1
#
_cell.length_a   1.000
_cell.length_b   1.000
_cell.length_c   1.000
_cell.angle_alpha   90.00
_cell.angle_beta   90.00
_cell.angle_gamma   90.00
#
_symmetry.space_group_name_H-M   'P 1'
#
loop_
_entity.id
_entity.type
_entity.pdbx_description
1 polymer ?
#
loop_
_entity_poly.entity_id
_entity_poly.type
_entity_poly.pdbx_seq_one_letter_code
_entity_poly.pdbx_strand_id
1 'polypeptide(L)'
;MDMMNKPAVPTLFEWAGGMEAFEKLFDQFYDKVLADDLLEPVFRHMSDQHRLHVAHFVAEVLGGPKTYSEQEGSHFKMISKHLQKCLTEAHRKRWLELLLLTADELSLPDDPEFRSAFMAYLEWGTRIAIINSKTDEVTEPEDVPMPQWGWGVPGGPYIP
;
A
#
# COMPACT_ATOMS: atom_id res chain seq x y z
N MET A 1 5.57 4.61 42.90
CA MET A 1 5.68 3.52 41.92
C MET A 1 5.22 4.15 40.61
N ASP A 2 6.15 4.74 39.88
CA ASP A 2 5.83 5.48 38.65
C ASP A 2 5.19 4.52 37.66
N MET A 3 3.96 4.85 37.24
CA MET A 3 3.39 4.28 36.02
C MET A 3 4.22 4.84 34.86
N MET A 4 5.32 4.14 34.55
CA MET A 4 6.20 4.44 33.44
C MET A 4 5.36 4.72 32.20
N ASN A 5 5.48 5.95 31.70
CA ASN A 5 4.93 6.42 30.45
C ASN A 5 5.54 5.55 29.34
N LYS A 6 4.90 4.42 28.99
CA LYS A 6 5.32 3.61 27.84
C LYS A 6 5.30 4.55 26.62
N PRO A 7 6.38 4.62 25.82
CA PRO A 7 6.34 5.36 24.58
C PRO A 7 5.17 4.84 23.74
N ALA A 8 4.41 5.75 23.13
CA ALA A 8 3.31 5.37 22.26
C ALA A 8 3.85 4.48 21.12
N VAL A 9 3.13 3.41 20.83
CA VAL A 9 3.46 2.55 19.68
C VAL A 9 3.36 3.39 18.41
N PRO A 10 4.43 3.48 17.59
CA PRO A 10 4.37 4.25 16.34
C PRO A 10 3.40 3.60 15.36
N THR A 11 2.88 4.37 14.41
CA THR A 11 2.14 3.79 13.28
C THR A 11 3.07 2.99 12.36
N LEU A 12 2.52 2.14 11.49
CA LEU A 12 3.32 1.44 10.48
C LEU A 12 3.98 2.45 9.53
N PHE A 13 3.30 3.54 9.21
CA PHE A 13 3.82 4.67 8.44
C PHE A 13 5.05 5.31 9.11
N GLU A 14 4.95 5.64 10.40
CA GLU A 14 6.06 6.25 11.16
C GLU A 14 7.24 5.29 11.25
N TRP A 15 6.97 4.01 11.53
CA TRP A 15 8.01 2.98 11.62
C TRP A 15 8.73 2.75 10.30
N ALA A 16 8.02 2.84 9.16
CA ALA A 16 8.59 2.71 7.83
C ALA A 16 9.46 3.91 7.39
N GLY A 17 9.51 5.00 8.16
CA GLY A 17 10.25 6.21 7.81
C GLY A 17 9.41 7.33 7.20
N GLY A 18 8.08 7.27 7.31
CA GLY A 18 7.17 8.33 6.89
C GLY A 18 7.05 8.50 5.37
N MET A 19 6.55 9.66 4.95
CA MET A 19 6.11 9.85 3.56
C MET A 19 7.23 9.73 2.54
N GLU A 20 8.42 10.27 2.86
CA GLU A 20 9.59 10.17 1.99
C GLU A 20 9.95 8.71 1.66
N ALA A 21 9.79 7.79 2.63
CA ALA A 21 10.04 6.38 2.41
C ALA A 21 9.03 5.75 1.44
N PHE A 22 7.74 6.10 1.54
CA PHE A 22 6.70 5.59 0.63
C PHE A 22 6.80 6.18 -0.77
N GLU A 23 7.06 7.49 -0.89
CA GLU A 23 7.26 8.13 -2.19
C GLU A 23 8.44 7.48 -2.91
N LYS A 24 9.57 7.30 -2.23
CA LYS A 24 10.76 6.62 -2.79
C LYS A 24 10.48 5.15 -3.11
N LEU A 25 9.75 4.44 -2.25
CA LEU A 25 9.36 3.04 -2.48
C LEU A 25 8.57 2.90 -3.77
N PHE A 26 7.48 3.65 -3.92
CA PHE A 26 6.63 3.52 -5.09
C PHE A 26 7.28 4.09 -6.35
N ASP A 27 8.14 5.10 -6.24
CA ASP A 27 8.94 5.60 -7.35
C ASP A 27 9.83 4.50 -7.97
N GLN A 28 10.69 3.86 -7.16
CA GLN A 28 11.57 2.79 -7.63
C GLN A 28 10.83 1.50 -7.99
N PHE A 29 9.73 1.22 -7.28
CA PHE A 29 8.89 0.07 -7.59
C PHE A 29 8.27 0.20 -8.98
N TYR A 30 7.74 1.38 -9.33
CA TYR A 30 7.11 1.56 -10.63
C TYR A 30 8.11 1.57 -11.79
N ASP A 31 9.37 1.92 -11.56
CA ASP A 31 10.43 1.72 -12.55
C ASP A 31 10.61 0.23 -12.88
N LYS A 32 10.55 -0.65 -11.87
CA LYS A 32 10.61 -2.11 -12.08
C LYS A 32 9.34 -2.65 -12.75
N VAL A 33 8.17 -2.13 -12.38
CA VAL A 33 6.88 -2.50 -13.00
C VAL A 33 6.89 -2.18 -14.50
N LEU A 34 7.42 -1.02 -14.89
CA LEU A 34 7.52 -0.62 -16.30
C LEU A 34 8.62 -1.38 -17.07
N ALA A 35 9.55 -2.03 -16.37
CA ALA A 35 10.55 -2.91 -16.96
C ALA A 35 10.13 -4.39 -16.99
N ASP A 36 8.98 -4.74 -16.42
CA ASP A 36 8.52 -6.12 -16.30
C ASP A 36 7.54 -6.49 -17.42
N ASP A 37 7.87 -7.52 -18.22
CA ASP A 37 7.08 -7.93 -19.40
C ASP A 37 5.60 -8.25 -19.08
N LEU A 38 5.31 -8.74 -17.89
CA LEU A 38 3.96 -9.12 -17.48
C LEU A 38 3.14 -7.91 -17.02
N LEU A 39 3.76 -6.96 -16.32
CA LEU A 39 3.06 -5.81 -15.76
C LEU A 39 3.07 -4.58 -16.66
N GLU A 40 4.13 -4.35 -17.42
CA GLU A 40 4.30 -3.17 -18.26
C GLU A 40 3.06 -2.88 -19.14
N PRO A 41 2.41 -3.87 -19.81
CA PRO A 41 1.23 -3.59 -20.63
C PRO A 41 0.04 -3.04 -19.83
N VAL A 42 -0.03 -3.33 -18.53
CA VAL A 42 -1.08 -2.85 -17.62
C VAL A 42 -0.84 -1.39 -17.21
N PHE A 43 0.42 -0.96 -17.13
CA PHE A 43 0.82 0.32 -16.54
C PHE A 43 1.31 1.38 -17.55
N ARG A 44 1.71 1.00 -18.77
CA ARG A 44 2.35 1.88 -19.78
C ARG A 44 1.61 3.16 -20.18
N HIS A 45 0.32 3.26 -19.90
CA HIS A 45 -0.51 4.42 -20.25
C HIS A 45 -0.99 5.18 -19.02
N MET A 46 -0.47 4.87 -17.83
CA MET A 46 -0.80 5.60 -16.62
C MET A 46 -0.14 6.98 -16.60
N SER A 47 -0.79 7.91 -15.90
CA SER A 47 -0.25 9.25 -15.66
C SER A 47 1.02 9.18 -14.84
N ASP A 48 1.93 10.14 -15.06
CA ASP A 48 3.14 10.34 -14.27
C ASP A 48 2.85 10.48 -12.75
N GLN A 49 1.65 10.96 -12.38
CA GLN A 49 1.23 11.11 -10.98
C GLN A 49 0.78 9.80 -10.33
N HIS A 50 0.64 8.71 -11.09
CA HIS A 50 0.15 7.43 -10.57
C HIS A 50 0.99 6.92 -9.41
N ARG A 51 2.33 6.97 -9.55
CA ARG A 51 3.26 6.50 -8.52
C ARG A 51 3.09 7.27 -7.20
N LEU A 52 2.94 8.59 -7.28
CA LEU A 52 2.76 9.47 -6.13
C LEU A 52 1.42 9.20 -5.42
N HIS A 53 0.32 9.12 -6.19
CA HIS A 53 -0.99 8.83 -5.62
C HIS A 53 -1.07 7.47 -4.91
N VAL A 54 -0.38 6.45 -5.44
CA VAL A 54 -0.33 5.14 -4.78
C VAL A 54 0.50 5.22 -3.49
N ALA A 55 1.60 5.97 -3.48
CA ALA A 55 2.39 6.21 -2.28
C ALA A 55 1.55 6.87 -1.18
N HIS A 56 0.85 7.96 -1.51
CA HIS A 56 -0.01 8.67 -0.56
C HIS A 56 -1.16 7.82 -0.06
N PHE A 57 -1.81 7.06 -0.94
CA PHE A 57 -2.88 6.14 -0.55
C PHE A 57 -2.39 5.10 0.45
N VAL A 58 -1.28 4.41 0.15
CA VAL A 58 -0.74 3.37 1.04
C VAL A 58 -0.22 3.97 2.34
N ALA A 59 0.45 5.11 2.29
CA ALA A 59 0.91 5.83 3.48
C ALA A 59 -0.25 6.20 4.41
N GLU A 60 -1.35 6.75 3.87
CA GLU A 60 -2.54 7.10 4.65
C GLU A 60 -3.16 5.87 5.31
N VAL A 61 -3.31 4.76 4.56
CA VAL A 61 -3.87 3.51 5.10
C VAL A 61 -3.03 2.94 6.24
N LEU A 62 -1.70 3.11 6.19
CA LEU A 62 -0.76 2.63 7.21
C LEU A 62 -0.60 3.60 8.40
N GLY A 63 -1.48 4.60 8.51
CA GLY A 63 -1.54 5.53 9.63
C GLY A 63 -0.79 6.84 9.41
N GLY A 64 -0.49 7.18 8.15
CA GLY A 64 0.07 8.47 7.75
C GLY A 64 -0.96 9.60 7.66
N PRO A 65 -0.54 10.80 7.22
CA PRO A 65 -1.43 11.93 7.01
C PRO A 65 -2.46 11.66 5.90
N LYS A 66 -3.58 12.39 5.92
CA LYS A 66 -4.70 12.23 4.97
C LYS A 66 -4.46 12.83 3.58
N THR A 67 -3.22 12.80 3.10
CA THR A 67 -2.82 13.45 1.86
C THR A 67 -3.66 12.96 0.68
N TYR A 68 -3.87 11.64 0.56
CA TYR A 68 -4.62 11.08 -0.56
C TYR A 68 -6.11 11.43 -0.49
N SER A 69 -6.76 11.22 0.67
CA SER A 69 -8.20 11.45 0.78
C SER A 69 -8.60 12.93 0.77
N GLU A 70 -7.69 13.85 1.15
CA GLU A 70 -7.95 15.28 1.11
C GLU A 70 -7.69 15.90 -0.27
N GLN A 71 -6.79 15.33 -1.08
CA GLN A 71 -6.28 16.01 -2.28
C GLN A 71 -6.49 15.22 -3.57
N GLU A 72 -6.55 13.89 -3.53
CA GLU A 72 -6.35 13.05 -4.71
C GLU A 72 -7.52 12.10 -4.98
N GLY A 73 -8.15 11.54 -3.93
CA GLY A 73 -9.15 10.51 -4.13
C GLY A 73 -9.92 10.08 -2.88
N SER A 74 -10.42 8.86 -2.93
CA SER A 74 -11.07 8.16 -1.83
C SER A 74 -10.84 6.65 -2.01
N HIS A 75 -11.18 5.85 -1.00
CA HIS A 75 -11.09 4.39 -1.15
C HIS A 75 -11.97 3.90 -2.30
N PHE A 76 -13.23 4.35 -2.37
CA PHE A 76 -14.13 4.08 -3.49
C PHE A 76 -13.49 4.42 -4.84
N LYS A 77 -12.97 5.65 -5.01
CA LYS A 77 -12.34 6.08 -6.26
C LYS A 77 -11.12 5.24 -6.62
N MET A 78 -10.31 4.81 -5.63
CA MET A 78 -9.16 3.92 -5.85
C MET A 78 -9.62 2.57 -6.41
N ILE A 79 -10.65 1.98 -5.82
CA ILE A 79 -11.23 0.72 -6.31
C ILE A 79 -11.78 0.90 -7.73
N SER A 80 -12.48 2.01 -8.02
CA SER A 80 -13.01 2.28 -9.36
C SER A 80 -11.92 2.35 -10.43
N LYS A 81 -10.68 2.74 -10.08
CA LYS A 81 -9.54 2.72 -11.03
C LYS A 81 -9.14 1.31 -11.46
N HIS A 82 -9.62 0.27 -10.78
CA HIS A 82 -9.27 -1.12 -11.10
C HIS A 82 -10.27 -1.80 -12.04
N LEU A 83 -11.48 -1.26 -12.19
CA LEU A 83 -12.55 -1.82 -13.02
C LEU A 83 -12.08 -2.15 -14.45
N GLN A 84 -12.62 -3.25 -15.00
CA GLN A 84 -12.38 -3.70 -16.38
C GLN A 84 -10.91 -3.92 -16.78
N LYS A 85 -9.96 -3.93 -15.84
CA LYS A 85 -8.54 -4.24 -16.13
C LYS A 85 -8.26 -5.72 -16.34
N CYS A 86 -9.21 -6.61 -16.04
CA CYS A 86 -9.08 -8.06 -16.21
C CYS A 86 -7.79 -8.62 -15.58
N LEU A 87 -7.44 -8.18 -14.37
CA LEU A 87 -6.22 -8.59 -13.70
C LEU A 87 -6.28 -10.08 -13.33
N THR A 88 -5.13 -10.73 -13.39
CA THR A 88 -4.97 -12.17 -13.13
C THR A 88 -4.16 -12.37 -11.86
N GLU A 89 -4.23 -13.56 -11.26
CA GLU A 89 -3.38 -13.89 -10.09
C GLU A 89 -1.89 -13.78 -10.42
N ALA A 90 -1.48 -13.98 -11.68
CA ALA A 90 -0.10 -13.78 -12.10
C ALA A 90 0.30 -12.30 -11.99
N HIS A 91 -0.55 -11.38 -12.47
CA HIS A 91 -0.33 -9.93 -12.32
C HIS A 91 -0.19 -9.56 -10.84
N ARG A 92 -1.12 -10.01 -9.98
CA ARG A 92 -1.08 -9.69 -8.55
C ARG A 92 0.17 -10.20 -7.85
N LYS A 93 0.51 -11.48 -8.04
CA LYS A 93 1.70 -12.07 -7.41
C LYS A 93 2.96 -11.35 -7.85
N ARG A 94 3.08 -11.04 -9.14
CA ARG A 94 4.25 -10.34 -9.67
C ARG A 94 4.37 -8.90 -9.16
N TRP A 95 3.25 -8.18 -9.10
CA TRP A 95 3.20 -6.84 -8.53
C TRP A 95 3.64 -6.83 -7.06
N LEU A 96 3.13 -7.79 -6.26
CA LEU A 96 3.47 -7.91 -4.85
C LEU A 96 4.93 -8.30 -4.64
N GLU A 97 5.45 -9.24 -5.43
CA GLU A 97 6.85 -9.65 -5.41
C GLU A 97 7.78 -8.46 -5.67
N LEU A 98 7.53 -7.69 -6.74
CA LEU A 98 8.36 -6.53 -7.08
C LEU A 98 8.30 -5.44 -6.00
N LEU A 99 7.15 -5.21 -5.37
CA LEU A 99 7.02 -4.23 -4.30
C LEU A 99 7.82 -4.64 -3.07
N LEU A 100 7.73 -5.91 -2.67
CA LEU A 100 8.49 -6.44 -1.53
C LEU A 100 9.99 -6.44 -1.79
N LEU A 101 10.43 -6.82 -2.99
CA LEU A 101 11.84 -6.72 -3.39
C LEU A 101 12.34 -5.27 -3.32
N THR A 102 11.53 -4.31 -3.79
CA THR A 102 11.89 -2.89 -3.71
C THR A 102 11.97 -2.40 -2.26
N ALA A 103 11.07 -2.86 -1.39
CA ALA A 103 11.12 -2.55 0.03
C ALA A 103 12.43 -3.06 0.68
N ASP A 104 12.87 -4.27 0.32
CA ASP A 104 14.14 -4.84 0.80
C ASP A 104 15.34 -4.05 0.29
N GLU A 105 15.39 -3.73 -1.01
CA GLU A 105 16.46 -2.93 -1.61
C GLU A 105 16.59 -1.54 -0.97
N LEU A 106 15.46 -0.96 -0.56
CA LEU A 106 15.41 0.33 0.13
C LEU A 106 15.61 0.24 1.65
N SER A 107 15.83 -0.96 2.18
CA SER A 107 15.99 -1.19 3.62
C SER A 107 14.81 -0.67 4.45
N LEU A 108 13.58 -0.82 3.94
CA LEU A 108 12.40 -0.67 4.79
C LEU A 108 12.47 -1.69 5.95
N PRO A 109 11.85 -1.39 7.10
CA PRO A 109 11.94 -2.25 8.29
C PRO A 109 11.67 -3.71 7.95
N ASP A 110 12.56 -4.60 8.37
CA ASP A 110 12.50 -6.04 8.11
C ASP A 110 12.18 -6.87 9.36
N ASP A 111 11.84 -6.20 10.47
CA ASP A 111 11.37 -6.86 11.67
C ASP A 111 10.06 -7.64 11.39
N PRO A 112 9.90 -8.84 11.98
CA PRO A 112 8.73 -9.70 11.73
C PRO A 112 7.39 -9.00 11.99
N GLU A 113 7.34 -8.13 12.99
CA GLU A 113 6.14 -7.40 13.39
C GLU A 113 5.67 -6.47 12.26
N PHE A 114 6.57 -5.65 11.70
CA PHE A 114 6.26 -4.78 10.57
C PHE A 114 5.95 -5.60 9.32
N ARG A 115 6.80 -6.59 9.00
CA ARG A 115 6.65 -7.39 7.77
C ARG A 115 5.36 -8.19 7.75
N SER A 116 4.92 -8.71 8.90
CA SER A 116 3.64 -9.40 9.00
C SER A 116 2.46 -8.48 8.71
N ALA A 117 2.46 -7.27 9.25
CA ALA A 117 1.37 -6.30 9.08
C ALA A 117 1.34 -5.71 7.66
N PHE A 118 2.51 -5.32 7.14
CA PHE A 118 2.66 -4.76 5.80
C PHE A 118 2.25 -5.77 4.72
N MET A 119 2.73 -7.01 4.80
CA MET A 119 2.34 -8.07 3.87
C MET A 119 0.84 -8.35 3.92
N ALA A 120 0.25 -8.43 5.12
CA ALA A 120 -1.18 -8.69 5.27
C ALA A 120 -2.05 -7.60 4.59
N TYR A 121 -1.66 -6.33 4.72
CA TYR A 121 -2.33 -5.23 4.03
C TYR A 121 -2.22 -5.37 2.51
N LEU A 122 -1.00 -5.55 1.99
CA LEU A 122 -0.78 -5.63 0.54
C LEU A 122 -1.52 -6.83 -0.08
N GLU A 123 -1.49 -7.99 0.57
CA GLU A 123 -2.26 -9.16 0.17
C GLU A 123 -3.77 -8.87 0.14
N TRP A 124 -4.30 -8.23 1.19
CA TRP A 124 -5.72 -7.84 1.25
C TRP A 124 -6.10 -6.85 0.14
N GLY A 125 -5.35 -5.76 -0.01
CA GLY A 125 -5.65 -4.70 -0.97
C GLY A 125 -5.52 -5.17 -2.43
N THR A 126 -4.47 -5.92 -2.76
CA THR A 126 -4.28 -6.42 -4.11
C THR A 126 -5.30 -7.51 -4.49
N ARG A 127 -5.83 -8.26 -3.52
CA ARG A 127 -6.96 -9.17 -3.76
C ARG A 127 -8.24 -8.40 -4.11
N ILE A 128 -8.51 -7.27 -3.45
CA ILE A 128 -9.65 -6.40 -3.80
C ILE A 128 -9.49 -5.82 -5.21
N ALA A 129 -8.27 -5.43 -5.59
CA ALA A 129 -7.96 -4.97 -6.95
C ALA A 129 -8.30 -6.03 -8.01
N ILE A 130 -7.92 -7.30 -7.79
CA ILE A 130 -8.30 -8.39 -8.72
C ILE A 130 -9.83 -8.56 -8.78
N ILE A 131 -10.50 -8.62 -7.62
CA ILE A 131 -11.95 -8.85 -7.56
C ILE A 131 -12.68 -7.80 -8.39
N ASN A 132 -12.35 -6.52 -8.19
CA ASN A 132 -13.00 -5.41 -8.89
C ASN A 132 -12.54 -5.28 -10.35
N SER A 133 -11.37 -5.79 -10.73
CA SER A 133 -10.91 -5.70 -12.13
C SER A 133 -11.74 -6.48 -13.14
N LYS A 134 -12.64 -7.33 -12.66
CA LYS A 134 -13.52 -8.18 -13.47
C LYS A 134 -14.96 -7.68 -13.47
N THR A 135 -15.22 -6.52 -12.88
CA THR A 135 -16.55 -5.90 -12.81
C THR A 135 -16.56 -4.56 -13.53
N ASP A 136 -17.77 -4.11 -13.85
CA ASP A 136 -18.02 -2.81 -14.50
C ASP A 136 -18.39 -1.72 -13.49
N GLU A 137 -18.71 -2.10 -12.25
CA GLU A 137 -19.10 -1.22 -11.17
C GLU A 137 -18.45 -1.63 -9.84
N VAL A 138 -18.29 -0.65 -8.94
CA VAL A 138 -17.85 -0.86 -7.57
C VAL A 138 -19.07 -1.16 -6.70
N THR A 139 -19.04 -2.24 -5.94
CA THR A 139 -20.17 -2.66 -5.08
C THR A 139 -20.22 -1.94 -3.73
N GLU A 140 -19.10 -1.33 -3.32
CA GLU A 140 -19.02 -0.59 -2.07
C GLU A 140 -19.71 0.79 -2.17
N PRO A 141 -20.26 1.33 -1.06
CA PRO A 141 -20.78 2.69 -1.02
C PRO A 141 -19.73 3.74 -1.37
N GLU A 142 -20.16 4.85 -2.00
CA GLU A 142 -19.25 5.95 -2.36
C GLU A 142 -18.57 6.62 -1.16
N ASP A 143 -19.24 6.61 0.00
CA ASP A 143 -18.78 7.19 1.27
C ASP A 143 -18.02 6.18 2.16
N VAL A 144 -17.65 5.02 1.61
CA VAL A 144 -16.82 4.05 2.34
C VAL A 144 -15.53 4.73 2.85
N PRO A 145 -15.23 4.61 4.15
CA PRO A 145 -14.07 5.27 4.73
C PRO A 145 -12.77 4.69 4.17
N MET A 146 -11.70 5.50 4.24
CA MET A 146 -10.35 5.00 4.01
C MET A 146 -10.05 3.84 4.98
N PRO A 147 -9.57 2.67 4.52
CA PRO A 147 -9.15 1.63 5.43
C PRO A 147 -8.02 2.14 6.33
N GLN A 148 -8.03 1.67 7.57
CA GLN A 148 -6.95 1.92 8.53
C GLN A 148 -6.32 0.58 8.88
N TRP A 149 -5.01 0.47 8.67
CA TRP A 149 -4.27 -0.76 8.90
C TRP A 149 -3.19 -0.53 9.94
N GLY A 150 -3.16 -1.40 10.95
CA GLY A 150 -2.20 -1.32 12.06
C GLY A 150 -1.43 -2.63 12.23
N TRP A 151 -0.72 -2.74 13.35
CA TRP A 151 0.19 -3.84 13.66
C TRP A 151 -0.46 -5.23 13.77
N GLY A 152 -1.78 -5.32 13.86
CA GLY A 152 -2.47 -6.61 14.05
C GLY A 152 -2.09 -7.27 15.38
N VAL A 153 -1.88 -8.59 15.37
CA VAL A 153 -1.57 -9.39 16.57
C VAL A 153 -0.27 -8.96 17.26
N PRO A 154 0.84 -8.65 16.57
CA PRO A 154 2.05 -8.11 17.19
C PRO A 154 1.85 -6.89 18.09
N GLY A 155 0.91 -6.00 17.73
CA GLY A 155 0.58 -4.81 18.52
C GLY A 155 1.65 -3.69 18.53
N GLY A 156 2.81 -3.90 17.92
CA GLY A 156 3.91 -2.93 17.81
C GLY A 156 5.25 -3.62 17.57
N PRO A 157 6.33 -2.87 17.28
CA PRO A 157 7.66 -3.44 17.15
C PRO A 157 8.18 -3.91 18.51
N TYR A 158 8.99 -4.98 18.52
CA TYR A 158 9.71 -5.40 19.71
C TYR A 158 10.84 -4.40 20.04
N ILE A 159 10.84 -3.88 21.27
CA ILE A 159 11.88 -3.01 21.79
C ILE A 159 12.57 -3.77 22.95
N PRO A 160 13.84 -4.18 22.79
CA PRO A 160 14.58 -4.94 23.81
C PRO A 160 14.74 -4.21 25.16
#